data_AF-A1JLR6-F1
#
_entry.id   AF-A1JLR6-F1
#
_cell.length_a   1.000
_cell.length_b   1.000
_cell.length_c   1.000
_cell.angle_alpha   90.00
_cell.angle_beta   90.00
_cell.angle_gamma   90.00
#
_symmetry.space_group_name_H-M   'P 1'
#
loop_
_entity.id
_entity.type
_entity.pdbx_description
1 polymer ?
#
loop_
_entity_poly.entity_id
_entity_poly.type
_entity_poly.pdbx_seq_one_letter_code
_entity_poly.pdbx_strand_id
1 'polypeptide(L)'
;MVRSGVVVLVSRGLFYEGNLTMQYPTVSVNGVSVRIDEEGRYNLNDLHTAAVANGEATESQRPSVFLRSAQIKRFVKALEAKAQKSALETNQPLRVIKGGDEPGVWGVELLAIRYAAWIKPEFEIEVYDVSEQSSVLG
;
A
#
# COMPACT_ATOMS: atom_id res chain seq x y z
N MET A 1 14.79 -34.67 -0.72
CA MET A 1 14.74 -34.02 0.61
C MET A 1 15.46 -32.69 0.48
N VAL A 2 14.74 -31.65 0.03
CA VAL A 2 15.31 -30.33 -0.25
C VAL A 2 14.76 -29.39 0.82
N ARG A 3 15.67 -28.70 1.50
CA ARG A 3 15.44 -27.88 2.69
C ARG A 3 14.69 -26.60 2.33
N SER A 4 13.89 -26.14 3.30
CA SER A 4 13.09 -24.90 3.31
C SER A 4 13.77 -23.73 2.62
N GLY A 5 13.10 -23.16 1.62
CA GLY A 5 13.39 -21.83 1.11
C GLY A 5 12.67 -20.79 1.99
N VAL A 6 13.41 -20.11 2.85
CA VAL A 6 13.04 -18.77 3.29
C VAL A 6 13.38 -17.86 2.12
N VAL A 7 12.37 -17.28 1.48
CA VAL A 7 12.54 -16.22 0.48
C VAL A 7 11.96 -14.96 1.10
N VAL A 8 12.84 -14.13 1.64
CA VAL A 8 12.52 -12.75 2.02
C VAL A 8 13.63 -11.90 1.40
N LEU A 9 13.21 -10.83 0.71
CA LEU A 9 13.99 -9.92 -0.14
C LEU A 9 14.23 -10.50 -1.54
N VAL A 10 14.14 -9.75 -2.64
CA VAL A 10 14.87 -8.51 -2.90
C VAL A 10 14.15 -7.69 -4.00
N SER A 11 14.28 -6.38 -3.87
CA SER A 11 14.43 -5.31 -4.88
C SER A 11 14.13 -5.60 -6.35
N ARG A 12 13.41 -4.64 -6.95
CA ARG A 12 13.39 -4.27 -8.38
C ARG A 12 14.02 -5.30 -9.34
N GLY A 13 13.14 -6.12 -9.91
CA GLY A 13 13.25 -6.62 -11.28
C GLY A 13 14.14 -7.83 -11.49
N LEU A 14 13.53 -9.01 -11.49
CA LEU A 14 13.81 -10.06 -12.49
C LEU A 14 12.49 -10.65 -12.96
N PHE A 15 12.10 -10.27 -14.17
CA PHE A 15 11.01 -10.87 -14.93
C PHE A 15 11.48 -12.22 -15.50
N TYR A 16 10.66 -13.26 -15.36
CA TYR A 16 10.72 -14.45 -16.20
C TYR A 16 9.32 -14.74 -16.77
N GLU A 17 9.25 -14.87 -18.09
CA GLU A 17 8.06 -15.22 -18.84
C GLU A 17 7.57 -16.63 -18.49
N GLY A 18 6.27 -16.74 -18.19
CA GLY A 18 5.60 -18.04 -18.05
C GLY A 18 4.40 -17.98 -17.10
N ASN A 19 3.23 -17.64 -17.64
CA ASN A 19 1.92 -17.69 -16.97
C ASN A 19 1.76 -16.76 -15.76
N LEU A 20 1.59 -15.45 -16.03
CA LEU A 20 1.59 -14.38 -15.02
C LEU A 20 0.24 -14.28 -14.29
N THR A 21 0.07 -15.01 -13.19
CA THR A 21 -0.65 -14.38 -12.06
C THR A 21 0.21 -13.20 -11.63
N MET A 22 -0.28 -11.97 -11.78
CA MET A 22 0.46 -10.74 -11.44
C MET A 22 0.84 -10.78 -9.95
N GLN A 23 2.06 -11.22 -9.63
CA GLN A 23 2.57 -11.17 -8.27
C GLN A 23 3.05 -9.76 -7.98
N TYR A 24 2.25 -9.02 -7.24
CA TYR A 24 2.68 -7.75 -6.66
C TYR A 24 3.79 -8.00 -5.65
N PRO A 25 4.85 -7.16 -5.61
CA PRO A 25 5.69 -7.11 -4.43
C PRO A 25 4.79 -6.83 -3.21
N THR A 26 4.92 -7.66 -2.18
CA THR A 26 4.18 -7.52 -0.94
C THR A 26 5.11 -7.14 0.19
N VAL A 27 4.61 -6.31 1.10
CA VAL A 27 5.24 -6.09 2.41
C VAL A 27 4.39 -6.73 3.48
N SER A 28 5.01 -7.27 4.53
CA SER A 28 4.27 -7.83 5.66
C SER A 28 4.04 -6.74 6.70
N VAL A 29 2.77 -6.40 6.93
CA VAL A 29 2.36 -5.54 8.05
C VAL A 29 1.55 -6.43 8.99
N ASN A 30 2.04 -6.61 10.21
CA ASN A 30 1.38 -7.46 11.23
C ASN A 30 1.08 -8.90 10.76
N GLY A 31 1.97 -9.48 9.94
CA GLY A 31 1.79 -10.83 9.39
C GLY A 31 0.82 -10.91 8.22
N VAL A 32 0.26 -9.78 7.76
CA VAL A 32 -0.61 -9.71 6.58
C VAL A 32 0.16 -9.11 5.41
N SER A 33 0.06 -9.75 4.25
CA SER A 33 0.67 -9.29 3.01
C SER A 33 -0.09 -8.11 2.43
N VAL A 34 0.56 -6.95 2.35
CA VAL A 34 0.05 -5.73 1.72
C VAL A 34 0.64 -5.62 0.31
N ARG A 35 -0.22 -5.62 -0.72
CA ARG A 35 0.20 -5.50 -2.11
C ARG A 35 0.73 -4.08 -2.40
N ILE A 36 1.80 -4.02 -3.19
CA ILE A 36 2.35 -2.79 -3.76
C ILE A 36 2.33 -2.94 -5.28
N ASP A 37 1.75 -1.97 -6.00
CA ASP A 37 1.76 -1.97 -7.46
C ASP A 37 3.08 -1.48 -8.07
N GLU A 38 3.18 -1.59 -9.40
CA GLU A 38 4.38 -1.20 -10.16
C GLU A 38 4.76 0.29 -10.02
N GLU A 39 3.82 1.13 -9.60
CA GLU A 39 4.02 2.56 -9.35
C GLU A 39 4.38 2.86 -7.88
N GLY A 40 4.53 1.82 -7.05
CA GLY A 40 4.85 1.95 -5.63
C GLY A 40 3.64 2.33 -4.77
N ARG A 41 2.41 2.03 -5.22
CA ARG A 41 1.19 2.28 -4.44
C ARG A 41 0.79 1.07 -3.61
N TYR A 42 0.55 1.29 -2.34
CA TYR A 42 0.07 0.30 -1.39
C TYR A 42 -1.45 0.12 -1.52
N ASN A 43 -1.90 -1.13 -1.39
CA ASN A 43 -3.32 -1.43 -1.32
C ASN A 43 -3.86 -1.14 0.09
N LEU A 44 -4.69 -0.10 0.21
CA LEU A 44 -5.30 0.31 1.48
C LEU A 44 -6.32 -0.72 1.99
N ASN A 45 -6.90 -1.56 1.12
CA ASN A 45 -7.79 -2.62 1.57
C ASN A 45 -6.99 -3.71 2.29
N ASP A 46 -5.80 -4.05 1.80
CA ASP A 46 -4.94 -5.04 2.47
C ASP A 46 -4.45 -4.49 3.82
N LEU A 47 -4.10 -3.20 3.88
CA LEU A 47 -3.79 -2.52 5.16
C LEU A 47 -4.98 -2.54 6.11
N HIS A 48 -6.20 -2.36 5.60
CA HIS A 48 -7.40 -2.47 6.42
C HIS A 48 -7.56 -3.88 6.98
N THR A 49 -7.37 -4.91 6.15
CA THR A 49 -7.39 -6.31 6.58
C THR A 49 -6.34 -6.59 7.64
N ALA A 50 -5.12 -6.05 7.50
CA ALA A 50 -4.05 -6.17 8.48
C ALA A 50 -4.46 -5.57 9.84
N ALA A 51 -5.00 -4.34 9.82
CA ALA A 51 -5.47 -3.66 11.01
C ALA A 51 -6.66 -4.40 11.67
N VAL A 52 -7.60 -4.92 10.89
CA VAL A 52 -8.73 -5.72 11.42
C VAL A 52 -8.24 -7.01 12.06
N ALA A 53 -7.28 -7.71 11.44
CA ALA A 53 -6.71 -8.95 11.96
C ALA A 53 -6.04 -8.77 13.34
N ASN A 54 -5.43 -7.60 13.58
CA ASN A 54 -4.84 -7.23 14.86
C ASN A 54 -5.80 -6.53 15.84
N GLY A 55 -7.10 -6.39 15.50
CA GLY A 55 -8.09 -5.73 16.36
C GLY A 55 -7.94 -4.21 16.46
N GLU A 56 -7.29 -3.59 15.47
CA GLU A 56 -6.93 -2.17 15.43
C GLU A 56 -7.93 -1.33 14.66
N ALA A 57 -8.64 -1.98 13.73
CA ALA A 57 -9.67 -1.37 12.92
C ALA A 57 -10.99 -2.15 12.99
N THR A 58 -12.08 -1.44 12.75
CA THR A 58 -13.41 -2.01 12.52
C THR A 58 -13.86 -1.75 11.09
N GLU A 59 -14.89 -2.47 10.62
CA GLU A 59 -15.49 -2.28 9.28
C GLU A 59 -15.87 -0.81 8.95
N SER A 60 -16.12 -0.01 9.99
CA SER A 60 -16.42 1.43 9.84
C SER A 60 -15.23 2.25 9.32
N GLN A 61 -14.01 1.73 9.47
CA GLN A 61 -12.76 2.38 9.11
C GLN A 61 -12.21 1.91 7.74
N ARG A 62 -13.05 1.31 6.90
CA ARG A 62 -12.68 0.90 5.54
C ARG A 62 -12.20 2.08 4.67
N PRO A 63 -11.32 1.85 3.68
CA PRO A 63 -10.73 2.93 2.86
C PRO A 63 -11.76 3.82 2.14
N SER A 64 -12.92 3.28 1.76
CA SER A 64 -13.99 4.06 1.13
C SER A 64 -14.61 5.12 2.05
N VAL A 65 -14.56 4.94 3.37
CA VAL A 65 -15.01 5.92 4.37
C VAL A 65 -13.94 6.99 4.55
N PHE A 66 -12.68 6.57 4.71
CA PHE A 66 -11.51 7.44 4.79
C PHE A 66 -11.47 8.47 3.64
N LEU A 67 -11.64 8.02 2.39
CA LEU A 67 -11.62 8.89 1.21
C LEU A 67 -12.79 9.89 1.11
N ARG A 68 -13.88 9.70 1.87
CA ARG A 68 -15.01 10.65 1.87
C ARG A 68 -14.71 11.92 2.66
N SER A 69 -13.80 11.84 3.64
CA SER A 69 -13.42 12.96 4.51
C SER A 69 -12.91 14.16 3.72
N ALA A 70 -13.38 15.35 4.06
CA ALA A 70 -12.95 16.60 3.43
C ALA A 70 -11.44 16.84 3.62
N GLN A 71 -10.90 16.47 4.79
CA GLN A 71 -9.47 16.60 5.07
C GLN A 71 -8.65 15.70 4.15
N ILE A 72 -9.08 14.46 3.94
CA ILE A 72 -8.36 13.49 3.10
C ILE A 72 -8.43 13.90 1.63
N LYS A 73 -9.57 14.40 1.16
CA LYS A 73 -9.68 14.98 -0.19
C LYS A 73 -8.71 16.14 -0.42
N ARG A 74 -8.53 17.02 0.58
CA ARG A 74 -7.54 18.11 0.52
C ARG A 74 -6.11 17.59 0.51
N PHE A 75 -5.84 16.55 1.29
CA PHE A 75 -4.53 15.90 1.35
C PHE A 75 -4.15 15.27 -0.01
N VAL A 76 -5.06 14.50 -0.62
CA VAL A 76 -4.85 13.90 -1.95
C VAL A 76 -4.58 14.98 -3.00
N LYS A 77 -5.36 16.07 -3.02
CA LYS A 77 -5.11 17.21 -3.92
C LYS A 77 -3.73 17.84 -3.71
N ALA A 78 -3.25 17.91 -2.47
CA ALA A 78 -1.91 18.42 -2.18
C ALA A 78 -0.81 17.47 -2.69
N LEU A 79 -1.02 16.15 -2.60
CA LEU A 79 -0.13 15.16 -3.20
C LEU A 79 -0.11 15.27 -4.73
N GLU A 80 -1.28 15.39 -5.37
CA GLU A 80 -1.39 15.58 -6.82
C GLU A 80 -0.63 16.84 -7.27
N ALA A 81 -0.84 17.97 -6.59
CA ALA A 81 -0.15 19.21 -6.90
C ALA A 81 1.37 19.14 -6.72
N LYS A 82 1.87 18.28 -5.82
CA LYS A 82 3.30 18.00 -5.64
C LYS A 82 3.83 17.10 -6.76
N ALA A 83 3.07 16.07 -7.15
CA ALA A 83 3.42 15.15 -8.22
C ALA A 83 3.50 15.84 -9.58
N GLN A 84 2.57 16.76 -9.90
CA GLN A 84 2.57 17.53 -11.15
C GLN A 84 3.79 18.44 -11.35
N LYS A 85 4.53 18.76 -10.28
CA LYS A 85 5.80 19.50 -10.37
C LYS A 85 7.00 18.61 -10.70
N SER A 86 6.84 17.29 -10.59
CA SER A 86 7.80 16.28 -11.01
C SER A 86 7.35 15.76 -12.37
N ALA A 87 8.19 15.83 -13.40
CA ALA A 87 7.84 15.61 -14.81
C ALA A 87 7.37 14.18 -15.21
N LEU A 88 6.96 13.34 -14.25
CA LEU A 88 6.43 11.99 -14.44
C LEU A 88 4.92 11.99 -14.14
N GLU A 89 4.11 12.24 -15.18
CA GLU A 89 2.64 12.24 -15.11
C GLU A 89 2.03 10.88 -14.69
N THR A 90 2.82 9.81 -14.70
CA THR A 90 2.32 8.44 -14.51
C THR A 90 2.02 8.09 -13.04
N ASN A 91 2.65 8.73 -12.06
CA ASN A 91 2.50 8.35 -10.64
C ASN A 91 1.33 9.10 -9.97
N GLN A 92 0.10 8.68 -10.24
CA GLN A 92 -1.07 9.23 -9.54
C GLN A 92 -1.07 8.80 -8.07
N PRO A 93 -1.23 9.73 -7.10
CA PRO A 93 -1.12 9.42 -5.67
C PRO A 93 -2.23 8.53 -5.13
N LEU A 94 -3.36 8.43 -5.86
CA LEU A 94 -4.51 7.62 -5.51
C LEU A 94 -5.06 6.98 -6.79
N ARG A 95 -5.30 5.67 -6.76
CA ARG A 95 -5.98 4.91 -7.81
C ARG A 95 -7.07 4.04 -7.19
N VAL A 96 -8.29 4.14 -7.69
CA VAL A 96 -9.43 3.35 -7.19
C VAL A 96 -9.90 2.40 -8.28
N ILE A 97 -9.78 1.10 -8.04
CA ILE A 97 -10.20 0.05 -8.96
C ILE A 97 -11.48 -0.59 -8.43
N LYS A 98 -12.54 -0.59 -9.24
CA LYS A 98 -13.84 -1.17 -8.91
C LYS A 98 -14.06 -2.44 -9.74
N GLY A 99 -13.96 -3.61 -9.09
CA GLY A 99 -14.06 -4.91 -9.76
C GLY A 99 -12.81 -5.29 -10.56
N GLY A 100 -12.89 -6.40 -11.31
CA GLY A 100 -11.73 -7.00 -11.99
C GLY A 100 -10.86 -7.82 -11.05
N ASP A 101 -9.65 -8.15 -11.52
CA ASP A 101 -8.75 -9.05 -10.81
C ASP A 101 -8.15 -8.40 -9.54
N GLU A 102 -7.98 -7.07 -9.56
CA GLU A 102 -7.25 -6.34 -8.51
C GLU A 102 -8.06 -5.16 -7.93
N PRO A 103 -9.24 -5.41 -7.34
CA PRO A 103 -10.07 -4.36 -6.77
C PRO A 103 -9.42 -3.78 -5.52
N GLY A 104 -9.56 -2.47 -5.34
CA GLY A 104 -9.02 -1.83 -4.14
C GLY A 104 -8.83 -0.33 -4.28
N VAL A 105 -8.51 0.28 -3.14
CA VAL A 105 -7.97 1.63 -3.08
C VAL A 105 -6.47 1.53 -2.98
N TRP A 106 -5.77 2.09 -3.96
CA TRP A 106 -4.31 2.06 -4.07
C TRP A 106 -3.79 3.47 -3.83
N GLY A 107 -2.86 3.64 -2.89
CA GLY A 107 -2.31 4.93 -2.52
C GLY A 107 -0.79 4.91 -2.46
N VAL A 108 -0.13 5.99 -2.86
CA VAL A 108 1.30 6.15 -2.61
C VAL A 108 1.61 6.04 -1.12
N GLU A 109 2.85 5.72 -0.77
CA GLU A 109 3.32 5.53 0.60
C GLU A 109 2.79 6.57 1.60
N LEU A 110 2.88 7.87 1.28
CA LEU A 110 2.36 8.94 2.15
C LEU A 110 0.85 8.85 2.40
N LEU A 111 0.07 8.40 1.42
CA LEU A 111 -1.37 8.19 1.58
C LEU A 111 -1.67 6.93 2.40
N ALA A 112 -0.84 5.90 2.27
CA ALA A 112 -0.92 4.68 3.07
C ALA A 112 -0.63 4.95 4.56
N ILE A 113 0.45 5.66 4.86
CA ILE A 113 0.77 6.13 6.22
C ILE A 113 -0.37 7.01 6.75
N ARG A 114 -0.91 7.93 5.94
CA ARG A 114 -2.03 8.77 6.35
C ARG A 114 -3.30 7.98 6.67
N TYR A 115 -3.54 6.88 5.97
CA TYR A 115 -4.65 5.98 6.26
C TYR A 115 -4.42 5.24 7.59
N ALA A 116 -3.20 4.74 7.81
CA ALA A 116 -2.84 4.07 9.06
C ALA A 116 -3.00 5.00 10.29
N ALA A 117 -2.49 6.23 10.18
CA ALA A 117 -2.68 7.31 11.16
C ALA A 117 -4.16 7.60 11.48
N TRP A 118 -5.03 7.47 10.48
CA TRP A 118 -6.46 7.68 10.66
C TRP A 118 -7.15 6.51 11.38
N ILE A 119 -6.57 5.31 11.33
CA ILE A 119 -7.03 4.15 12.10
C ILE A 119 -6.59 4.31 13.56
N LYS A 120 -5.28 4.34 13.81
CA LYS A 120 -4.69 4.56 15.14
C LYS A 120 -3.19 4.92 15.05
N PRO A 121 -2.62 5.60 16.08
CA PRO A 121 -1.20 5.98 16.07
C PRO A 121 -0.22 4.80 16.03
N GLU A 122 -0.51 3.69 16.71
CA GLU A 122 0.41 2.55 16.75
C GLU A 122 0.54 1.90 15.37
N PHE A 123 -0.55 1.83 14.63
CA PHE A 123 -0.56 1.29 13.27
C PHE A 123 0.15 2.21 12.28
N GLU A 124 0.12 3.54 12.52
CA GLU A 124 0.93 4.50 11.75
C GLU A 124 2.42 4.19 11.84
N ILE A 125 2.91 3.92 13.07
CA ILE A 125 4.32 3.61 13.32
C ILE A 125 4.71 2.31 12.62
N GLU A 126 3.89 1.26 12.74
CA GLU A 126 4.15 -0.03 12.09
C GLU A 126 4.22 0.07 10.57
N VAL A 127 3.29 0.80 9.95
CA VAL A 127 3.29 1.01 8.49
C VAL A 127 4.48 1.86 8.06
N TYR A 128 4.88 2.86 8.86
CA TYR A 128 6.05 3.68 8.61
C TYR A 128 7.36 2.88 8.67
N ASP A 129 7.55 2.07 9.70
CA ASP A 129 8.77 1.25 9.86
C ASP A 129 8.93 0.27 8.70
N VAL A 130 7.83 -0.31 8.22
CA VAL A 130 7.82 -1.21 7.05
C VAL A 130 8.15 -0.45 5.76
N SER A 131 7.66 0.77 5.59
CA SER A 131 7.91 1.55 4.39
C SER A 131 9.36 2.04 4.30
N GLU A 132 9.94 2.46 5.44
CA GLU A 132 11.37 2.81 5.54
C GLU A 132 12.26 1.60 5.23
N GLN A 133 11.96 0.41 5.79
CA GLN A 133 12.72 -0.82 5.51
C GLN A 133 12.72 -1.21 4.02
N SER A 134 11.65 -0.91 3.31
CA SER A 134 11.55 -1.11 1.85
C SER A 134 12.47 -0.14 1.08
N SER A 135 12.73 1.04 1.62
CA SER A 135 13.57 2.10 1.03
C SER A 135 15.08 1.86 1.24
N VAL A 136 15.50 1.36 2.41
CA VAL A 136 16.94 1.12 2.74
C VAL A 136 17.57 -0.08 2.03
N LEU A 137 16.80 -0.90 1.33
CA LEU A 137 17.30 -2.03 0.54
C LEU A 137 17.39 -1.71 -0.97
N GLY A 138 17.33 -0.42 -1.31
CA GLY A 138 17.45 0.14 -2.66
C GLY A 138 18.81 0.76 -2.96
#